data_AF-A0A0F7XZY8-F1
#
_entry.id   AF-A0A0F7XZY8-F1
#
_cell.length_a   1.000
_cell.length_b   1.000
_cell.length_c   1.000
_cell.angle_alpha   90.00
_cell.angle_beta   90.00
_cell.angle_gamma   90.00
#
_symmetry.space_group_name_H-M   'P 1'
#
loop_
_entity.id
_entity.type
_entity.pdbx_description
1 polymer ?
#
loop_
_entity_poly.entity_id
_entity_poly.type
_entity_poly.pdbx_seq_one_letter_code
_entity_poly.pdbx_strand_id
1 'polypeptide(L)'
;MLRFTGTELHAVLTEAAVIGCRVVLVKDHGVYLMSEFGESKPDGGSRKHIAYAMGCNPDVDDFDAWWNRARSEFGGDDFAEYFDLDDPVLESLRGTNGSLVVEATSTHLYIAAEIARSGKS
;
A
#
# COMPACT_ATOMS: atom_id res chain seq x y z
N MET A 1 2.08 -3.90 12.44
CA MET A 1 2.47 -3.68 11.02
C MET A 1 1.38 -4.11 10.06
N LEU A 2 1.26 -3.42 8.93
CA LEU A 2 0.38 -3.76 7.82
C LEU A 2 1.19 -4.22 6.61
N ARG A 3 0.60 -5.12 5.82
CA ARG A 3 1.26 -5.76 4.67
C ARG A 3 0.43 -5.56 3.41
N PHE A 4 1.11 -5.18 2.34
CA PHE A 4 0.58 -5.07 0.98
C PHE A 4 1.25 -6.12 0.12
N THR A 5 0.49 -6.85 -0.69
CA THR A 5 0.99 -8.00 -1.43
C THR A 5 0.24 -8.20 -2.74
N GLY A 6 0.69 -9.17 -3.53
CA GLY A 6 0.00 -9.60 -4.74
C GLY A 6 0.02 -8.58 -5.88
N THR A 7 -0.78 -8.87 -6.91
CA THR A 7 -0.80 -8.11 -8.17
C THR A 7 -1.24 -6.67 -8.01
N GLU A 8 -2.06 -6.38 -7.00
CA GLU A 8 -2.57 -5.03 -6.73
C GLU A 8 -1.46 -4.08 -6.29
N LEU A 9 -0.59 -4.50 -5.37
CA LEU A 9 0.60 -3.74 -4.98
C LEU A 9 1.46 -3.42 -6.20
N HIS A 10 1.77 -4.45 -7.00
CA HIS A 10 2.65 -4.29 -8.16
C HIS A 10 2.00 -3.46 -9.27
N ALA A 11 0.68 -3.46 -9.40
CA ALA A 11 -0.05 -2.57 -10.30
C ALA A 11 0.10 -1.10 -9.89
N VAL A 12 -0.03 -0.79 -8.59
CA VAL A 12 0.18 0.57 -8.06
C VAL A 12 1.62 1.05 -8.30
N LEU A 13 2.61 0.21 -7.98
CA LEU A 13 4.03 0.54 -8.21
C LEU A 13 4.34 0.76 -9.69
N THR A 14 3.76 -0.07 -10.56
CA THR A 14 3.93 0.06 -12.02
C THR A 14 3.30 1.33 -12.55
N GLU A 15 2.06 1.64 -12.14
CA GLU A 15 1.37 2.87 -12.56
C GLU A 15 2.16 4.11 -12.13
N ALA A 16 2.57 4.18 -10.86
CA ALA A 16 3.33 5.30 -10.34
C ALA A 16 4.67 5.47 -11.10
N ALA A 17 5.35 4.36 -11.42
CA ALA A 17 6.61 4.39 -12.16
C ALA A 17 6.43 4.85 -13.61
N VAL A 18 5.36 4.42 -14.29
CA VAL A 18 5.05 4.84 -15.66
C VAL A 18 4.71 6.34 -15.73
N ILE A 19 3.98 6.84 -14.73
CA ILE A 19 3.58 8.24 -14.67
C ILE A 19 4.72 9.14 -14.14
N GLY A 20 5.63 8.58 -13.36
CA GLY A 20 6.69 9.32 -12.69
C GLY A 20 6.19 10.10 -11.47
N CYS A 21 5.33 9.48 -10.66
CA CYS A 21 4.74 10.09 -9.46
C CYS A 21 4.99 9.27 -8.19
N ARG A 22 4.62 9.82 -7.03
CA ARG A 22 4.79 9.16 -5.73
C ARG A 22 3.75 8.08 -5.51
N VAL A 23 4.02 7.19 -4.56
CA VAL A 23 3.02 6.27 -4.00
C VAL A 23 2.44 6.91 -2.75
N VAL A 24 1.12 6.82 -2.57
CA VAL A 24 0.42 7.38 -1.42
C VAL A 24 -0.14 6.24 -0.57
N LEU A 25 0.24 6.21 0.71
CA LEU A 25 -0.42 5.42 1.74
C LEU A 25 -1.59 6.22 2.31
N VAL A 26 -2.80 5.67 2.19
CA VAL A 26 -4.01 6.31 2.69
C VAL A 26 -4.61 5.45 3.79
N LYS A 27 -5.09 6.13 4.84
CA LYS A 27 -6.06 5.57 5.79
C LYS A 27 -7.31 6.44 5.78
N ASP A 28 -8.44 5.84 5.46
CA ASP A 28 -9.78 6.41 5.53
C ASP A 28 -10.81 5.25 5.66
N HIS A 29 -11.49 4.89 4.57
CA HIS A 29 -12.31 3.70 4.42
C HIS A 29 -11.42 2.50 4.10
N GLY A 30 -10.66 2.07 5.11
CA GLY A 30 -9.63 1.03 5.00
C GLY A 30 -8.22 1.61 5.06
N VAL A 31 -7.23 0.79 4.69
CA VAL A 31 -5.84 1.21 4.54
C VAL A 31 -5.31 0.68 3.21
N TYR A 32 -4.85 1.57 2.35
CA TYR A 32 -4.43 1.19 1.00
C TYR A 32 -3.30 2.05 0.44
N LEU A 33 -2.68 1.53 -0.62
CA LEU A 33 -1.76 2.26 -1.47
C LEU A 33 -2.42 2.62 -2.80
N MET A 34 -2.08 3.79 -3.32
CA MET A 34 -2.40 4.21 -4.68
C MET A 34 -1.27 5.06 -5.25
N SER A 35 -1.26 5.26 -6.56
CA SER A 35 -0.42 6.27 -7.20
C SER A 35 -0.94 7.67 -6.87
N GLU A 36 -0.04 8.64 -6.69
CA GLU A 36 -0.42 10.05 -6.47
C GLU A 36 -1.29 10.57 -7.62
N PHE A 37 -0.90 10.22 -8.85
CA PHE A 37 -1.66 10.42 -10.06
C PHE A 37 -1.87 9.08 -10.74
N GLY A 38 -3.09 8.80 -11.20
CA GLY A 38 -3.45 7.54 -11.83
C GLY A 38 -4.83 7.57 -12.47
N GLU A 39 -5.17 6.51 -13.19
CA GLU A 39 -6.49 6.39 -13.80
C GLU A 39 -7.57 6.29 -12.72
N SER A 40 -8.74 6.87 -12.99
CA SER A 40 -9.93 6.63 -12.16
C SER A 40 -10.76 5.50 -12.78
N LYS A 41 -11.55 4.80 -11.97
CA LYS A 41 -12.55 3.87 -12.49
C LYS A 41 -13.55 4.60 -13.39
N PRO A 42 -14.18 3.92 -14.37
CA PRO A 42 -15.12 4.56 -15.30
C PRO A 42 -16.33 5.23 -14.65
N ASP A 43 -16.69 4.80 -13.44
CA ASP A 43 -17.76 5.40 -12.62
C ASP A 43 -17.33 6.68 -11.90
N GLY A 44 -16.05 7.07 -11.99
CA GLY A 44 -15.48 8.25 -11.34
C GLY A 44 -15.31 8.13 -9.83
N GLY A 45 -15.57 6.96 -9.23
CA GLY A 45 -15.64 6.82 -7.76
C GLY A 45 -14.30 6.68 -7.06
N SER A 46 -13.38 5.88 -7.60
CA SER A 46 -12.07 5.59 -6.98
C SER A 46 -10.95 5.46 -8.01
N ARG A 47 -9.69 5.47 -7.56
CA ARG A 47 -8.54 5.11 -8.39
C ARG A 47 -8.73 3.69 -8.95
N LYS A 48 -8.28 3.50 -10.18
CA LYS A 48 -8.35 2.21 -10.88
C LYS A 48 -7.46 1.17 -10.18
N HIS A 49 -6.25 1.57 -9.79
CA HIS A 49 -5.30 0.72 -9.09
C HIS A 49 -5.21 1.17 -7.63
N ILE A 50 -5.67 0.27 -6.75
CA ILE A 50 -5.60 0.41 -5.29
C ILE A 50 -5.11 -0.93 -4.75
N ALA A 51 -4.20 -0.91 -3.78
CA ALA A 51 -3.75 -2.10 -3.07
C ALA A 51 -4.08 -1.95 -1.58
N TYR A 52 -5.09 -2.67 -1.10
CA TYR A 52 -5.41 -2.67 0.32
C TYR A 52 -4.37 -3.44 1.12
N ALA A 53 -4.10 -2.98 2.34
CA ALA A 53 -3.38 -3.76 3.32
C ALA A 53 -4.21 -5.01 3.69
N MET A 54 -3.53 -6.12 3.92
CA MET A 54 -4.17 -7.36 4.34
C MET A 54 -4.99 -7.17 5.62
N GLY A 55 -6.27 -7.52 5.55
CA GLY A 55 -7.23 -7.36 6.65
C GLY A 55 -7.74 -5.93 6.82
N CYS A 56 -7.49 -5.03 5.86
CA CYS A 56 -7.92 -3.63 5.90
C CYS A 56 -8.76 -3.25 4.66
N ASN A 57 -9.33 -4.24 3.96
CA ASN A 57 -10.17 -4.00 2.79
C ASN A 57 -11.66 -4.02 3.18
N PRO A 58 -12.37 -2.89 3.16
CA PRO A 58 -13.77 -2.83 3.58
C PRO A 58 -14.74 -3.55 2.62
N ASP A 59 -14.32 -3.87 1.41
CA ASP A 59 -15.14 -4.60 0.43
C ASP A 59 -15.07 -6.13 0.64
N VAL A 60 -14.14 -6.61 1.47
CA VAL A 60 -13.84 -8.04 1.66
C VAL A 60 -13.88 -8.46 3.13
N ASP A 61 -13.29 -7.65 4.01
CA ASP A 61 -13.17 -7.93 5.43
C ASP A 61 -14.39 -7.40 6.21
N ASP A 62 -14.79 -8.10 7.28
CA ASP A 62 -15.86 -7.65 8.17
C ASP A 62 -15.54 -6.27 8.79
N PHE A 63 -16.57 -5.42 8.97
CA PHE A 63 -16.40 -4.05 9.46
C PHE A 63 -15.56 -3.97 10.74
N ASP A 64 -15.95 -4.72 11.78
CA ASP A 64 -15.24 -4.71 13.05
C ASP A 64 -13.80 -5.24 12.92
N ALA A 65 -13.53 -6.14 11.96
CA ALA A 65 -12.20 -6.70 11.76
C ALA A 65 -11.27 -5.65 11.13
N TRP A 66 -11.66 -5.07 10.00
CA TRP A 66 -10.79 -4.13 9.30
C TRP A 66 -10.64 -2.81 10.05
N TRP A 67 -11.72 -2.32 10.65
CA TRP A 67 -11.72 -1.06 11.40
C TRP A 67 -10.81 -1.15 12.62
N ASN A 68 -10.94 -2.20 13.43
CA ASN A 68 -10.11 -2.36 14.61
C ASN A 68 -8.64 -2.61 14.25
N ARG A 69 -8.37 -3.33 13.15
CA ARG A 69 -7.01 -3.53 12.65
C ARG A 69 -6.37 -2.21 12.22
N ALA A 70 -7.03 -1.46 11.33
CA ALA A 70 -6.56 -0.14 10.90
C ALA A 70 -6.32 0.80 12.10
N ARG A 71 -7.27 0.82 13.04
CA ARG A 71 -7.16 1.64 14.26
C ARG A 71 -6.02 1.22 15.17
N SER A 72 -5.80 -0.08 15.35
CA SER A 72 -4.74 -0.60 16.21
C SER A 72 -3.35 -0.30 15.67
N GLU A 73 -3.20 -0.29 14.35
CA GLU A 73 -1.91 -0.14 13.68
C GLU A 73 -1.56 1.33 13.43
N PHE A 74 -2.57 2.13 13.05
CA PHE A 74 -2.38 3.48 12.52
C PHE A 74 -3.17 4.56 13.27
N GLY A 75 -3.83 4.21 14.37
CA GLY A 75 -4.59 5.17 15.18
C GLY A 75 -5.97 5.49 14.60
N GLY A 76 -6.65 6.47 15.21
CA GLY A 76 -8.04 6.80 14.86
C GLY A 76 -8.18 7.68 13.61
N ASP A 77 -7.21 8.56 13.37
CA ASP A 77 -7.34 9.66 12.41
C ASP A 77 -7.07 9.21 10.97
N ASP A 78 -7.67 9.92 10.02
CA ASP A 78 -7.44 9.71 8.59
C ASP A 78 -6.18 10.46 8.15
N PHE A 79 -5.45 9.89 7.19
CA PHE A 79 -4.22 10.50 6.67
C PHE A 79 -3.88 10.04 5.26
N ALA A 80 -2.94 10.78 4.65
CA ALA A 80 -2.25 10.41 3.43
C ALA A 80 -0.75 10.70 3.59
N GLU A 81 0.09 9.68 3.37
CA GLU A 81 1.55 9.76 3.46
C GLU A 81 2.16 9.41 2.10
N TYR A 82 3.22 10.13 1.73
CA TYR A 82 3.79 10.06 0.38
C TYR A 82 5.16 9.39 0.43
N PHE A 83 5.35 8.39 -0.44
CA PHE A 83 6.62 7.68 -0.61
C PHE A 83 7.17 7.93 -2.00
N ASP A 84 8.43 8.34 -2.07
CA ASP A 84 9.14 8.49 -3.33
C ASP A 84 9.52 7.13 -3.90
N LEU A 85 9.35 6.96 -5.22
CA LEU A 85 9.64 5.68 -5.87
C LEU A 85 11.13 5.34 -5.92
N ASP A 86 12.01 6.32 -5.76
CA ASP A 86 13.46 6.11 -5.65
C ASP A 86 13.88 5.73 -4.22
N ASP A 87 12.93 5.62 -3.28
CA ASP A 87 13.20 4.97 -2.00
C ASP A 87 13.71 3.53 -2.26
N PRO A 88 14.87 3.14 -1.69
CA PRO A 88 15.47 1.83 -1.95
C PRO A 88 14.54 0.64 -1.64
N VAL A 89 13.61 0.79 -0.70
CA VAL A 89 12.62 -0.25 -0.37
C VAL A 89 11.63 -0.42 -1.52
N LEU A 90 11.03 0.66 -2.01
CA LEU A 90 10.09 0.60 -3.13
C LEU A 90 10.79 0.19 -4.43
N GLU A 91 12.02 0.65 -4.63
CA GLU A 91 12.86 0.22 -5.75
C GLU A 91 13.09 -1.30 -5.73
N SER A 92 13.41 -1.86 -4.57
CA SER A 92 13.69 -3.30 -4.45
C SER A 92 12.49 -4.18 -4.82
N LEU A 93 11.26 -3.67 -4.70
CA LEU A 93 10.05 -4.41 -5.05
C LEU A 93 9.78 -4.45 -6.55
N ARG A 94 10.36 -3.56 -7.35
CA ARG A 94 10.14 -3.49 -8.80
C ARG A 94 10.53 -4.81 -9.49
N GLY A 95 9.59 -5.37 -10.26
CA GLY A 95 9.82 -6.62 -11.00
C GLY A 95 9.89 -7.89 -10.13
N THR A 96 9.43 -7.81 -8.88
CA THR A 96 9.36 -8.96 -7.97
C THR A 96 7.91 -9.35 -7.70
N ASN A 97 7.70 -10.44 -6.94
CA ASN A 97 6.43 -10.76 -6.30
C ASN A 97 6.48 -10.46 -4.78
N GLY A 98 7.37 -9.55 -4.37
CA GLY A 98 7.57 -9.19 -2.98
C GLY A 98 6.37 -8.45 -2.38
N SER A 99 6.39 -8.31 -1.07
CA SER A 99 5.39 -7.56 -0.29
C SER A 99 6.01 -6.31 0.32
N LEU A 100 5.23 -5.24 0.41
CA LEU A 100 5.58 -4.07 1.22
C LEU A 100 5.01 -4.25 2.62
N VAL A 101 5.83 -4.02 3.63
CA VAL A 101 5.41 -3.96 5.03
C VAL A 101 5.57 -2.52 5.52
N VAL A 102 4.54 -2.02 6.21
CA VAL A 102 4.53 -0.69 6.81
C VAL A 102 4.22 -0.80 8.29
N GLU A 103 5.03 -0.16 9.11
CA GLU A 103 4.86 -0.10 10.55
C GLU A 103 4.84 1.35 11.02
N ALA A 104 3.89 1.70 11.88
CA ALA A 104 3.85 3.00 12.53
C ALA A 104 4.28 2.89 13.99
N THR A 105 4.96 3.92 14.43
CA THR A 105 5.12 4.26 15.84
C THR A 105 4.38 5.57 16.10
N SER A 106 4.45 6.09 17.33
CA SER A 106 3.86 7.39 17.66
C SER A 106 4.45 8.57 16.87
N THR A 107 5.61 8.41 16.22
CA THR A 107 6.35 9.52 15.59
C THR A 107 6.93 9.21 14.22
N HIS A 108 6.94 7.95 13.80
CA HIS A 108 7.60 7.52 12.57
C HIS A 108 6.82 6.43 11.87
N LEU A 109 6.90 6.43 10.54
CA LEU A 109 6.57 5.31 9.68
C LEU A 109 7.86 4.62 9.22
N TYR A 110 7.84 3.29 9.24
CA TYR A 110 8.89 2.44 8.74
C TYR A 110 8.34 1.60 7.60
N ILE A 111 9.12 1.46 6.52
CA ILE A 111 8.79 0.61 5.39
C ILE A 111 9.88 -0.45 5.18
N ALA A 112 9.46 -1.65 4.79
CA ALA A 112 10.36 -2.75 4.48
C ALA A 112 9.81 -3.59 3.32
N ALA A 113 10.72 -4.13 2.51
CA ALA A 113 10.39 -5.04 1.42
C ALA A 113 10.64 -6.48 1.89
N GLU A 114 9.63 -7.33 1.70
CA GLU A 114 9.76 -8.76 1.91
C GLU A 114 9.79 -9.47 0.57
N ILE A 115 11.01 -9.79 0.13
CA ILE A 115 11.28 -10.47 -1.13
C ILE A 115 11.82 -11.85 -0.79
N ALA A 116 11.14 -12.90 -1.27
CA ALA A 116 11.66 -14.25 -1.13
C ALA A 116 13.04 -14.31 -1.82
N ARG A 117 14.08 -14.71 -1.08
CA ARG A 117 15.39 -14.97 -1.69
C ARG A 117 15.20 -16.12 -2.67
N SER A 118 15.42 -15.86 -3.96
CA SER A 118 15.67 -16.94 -4.91
C SER A 118 16.84 -17.74 -4.35
N GLY A 119 16.58 -18.95 -3.86
CA GLY A 119 17.63 -19.88 -3.49
C GLY A 119 18.55 -20.04 -4.70
N LYS A 120 19.82 -19.67 -4.56
CA LYS A 120 20.84 -20.16 -5.48
C LYS A 120 20.95 -21.65 -5.22
N SER A 121 20.40 -22.45 -6.13
CA SER A 121 20.83 -23.83 -6.29
C SER A 121 22.12 -23.88 -7.10
#